data_AF-A0A9P8AIF4-F1
#
_entry.id   AF-A0A9P8AIF4-F1
#
_cell.length_a   1.000
_cell.length_b   1.000
_cell.length_c   1.000
_cell.angle_alpha   90.00
_cell.angle_beta   90.00
_cell.angle_gamma   90.00
#
_symmetry.space_group_name_H-M   'P 1'
#
loop_
_entity.id
_entity.type
_entity.pdbx_description
1 polymer ?
#
loop_
_entity_poly.entity_id
_entity_poly.type
_entity_poly.pdbx_seq_one_letter_code
_entity_poly.pdbx_strand_id
1 'polypeptide(L)'
;MEKFSAWRDSGTGISPFMPAPKPTPSFLKKVSSPFSLLWKVPVLVLAFVFGLYKFILISLYGFNNIDLTIDGVKKSKLEVIKSLRPDKGQVIFTNYVSPVDYMICKCISKSPSSTLCLIPDTKGDLYQFTVSQFFSKTLSGQFDFGNGIKFTDFKSLKSKTTFVFFEGTPSNNKAILPFIANLEGSLLVNNATKLRVLALKVVPLLLTTPLPLSSYSYYYELLTNSNRSNAIKCKLYDINDISKNINNDIVKAFEYSGLYQVGPNMIVENKKKFYDYYTNYQNRKN
;
A
#
# COMPACT_ATOMS: atom_id res chain seq x y z
N MET A 1 -25.82 -9.63 11.85
CA MET A 1 -24.64 -8.77 11.62
C MET A 1 -23.60 -8.85 12.76
N GLU A 2 -23.82 -9.67 13.80
CA GLU A 2 -22.98 -9.73 15.01
C GLU A 2 -21.65 -10.48 14.84
N LYS A 3 -21.53 -11.36 13.83
CA LYS A 3 -20.40 -12.30 13.67
C LYS A 3 -19.03 -11.63 13.53
N PHE A 4 -18.98 -10.39 13.03
CA PHE A 4 -17.72 -9.64 12.87
C PHE A 4 -17.70 -8.34 13.68
N SER A 5 -18.63 -8.16 14.62
CA SER A 5 -18.70 -6.95 15.44
C SER A 5 -17.46 -6.79 16.32
N ALA A 6 -16.88 -7.91 16.79
CA ALA A 6 -15.64 -7.92 17.58
C ALA A 6 -14.40 -7.45 16.80
N TRP A 7 -14.47 -7.39 15.47
CA TRP A 7 -13.37 -7.02 14.57
C TRP A 7 -13.58 -5.64 13.94
N ARG A 8 -14.45 -4.84 14.56
CA ARG A 8 -14.66 -3.43 14.26
C ARG A 8 -14.00 -2.61 15.36
N ASP A 9 -13.43 -1.50 14.96
CA ASP A 9 -13.00 -0.48 15.89
C ASP A 9 -14.22 0.05 16.68
N SER A 10 -14.11 0.11 18.01
CA SER A 10 -15.26 0.47 18.86
C SER A 10 -15.64 1.94 18.75
N GLY A 11 -14.69 2.82 18.42
CA GLY A 11 -14.95 4.24 18.24
C GLY A 11 -15.56 4.56 16.87
N THR A 12 -14.97 4.04 15.80
CA THR A 12 -15.37 4.40 14.42
C THR A 12 -16.32 3.40 13.77
N GLY A 13 -16.49 2.19 14.32
CA GLY A 13 -17.26 1.11 13.71
C GLY A 13 -16.64 0.50 12.45
N ILE A 14 -15.43 0.94 12.07
CA ILE A 14 -14.71 0.50 10.86
C ILE A 14 -14.03 -0.84 11.14
N SER A 15 -14.16 -1.79 10.20
CA SER A 15 -13.34 -3.01 10.20
C SER A 15 -12.26 -2.89 9.14
N PRO A 16 -11.01 -2.52 9.49
CA PRO A 16 -9.93 -2.26 8.54
C PRO A 16 -9.40 -3.53 7.87
N PHE A 17 -9.62 -4.70 8.47
CA PHE A 17 -9.15 -5.99 7.93
C PHE A 17 -10.20 -6.72 7.10
N MET A 18 -11.46 -6.28 7.13
CA MET A 18 -12.53 -6.94 6.38
C MET A 18 -12.34 -6.71 4.88
N PRO A 19 -12.19 -7.77 4.06
CA PRO A 19 -12.14 -7.63 2.62
C PRO A 19 -13.48 -7.14 2.06
N ALA A 20 -13.41 -6.34 1.00
CA ALA A 20 -14.62 -5.95 0.28
C ALA A 20 -15.18 -7.17 -0.49
N PRO A 21 -16.52 -7.33 -0.54
CA PRO A 21 -17.14 -8.42 -1.28
C PRO A 21 -16.82 -8.30 -2.77
N LYS A 22 -16.41 -9.42 -3.38
CA LYS A 22 -16.15 -9.48 -4.81
C LYS A 22 -17.43 -9.84 -5.56
N PRO A 23 -17.74 -9.16 -6.68
CA PRO A 23 -18.89 -9.54 -7.50
C PRO A 23 -18.66 -10.92 -8.12
N THR A 24 -19.75 -11.65 -8.37
CA THR A 24 -19.68 -12.91 -9.09
C THR A 24 -19.21 -12.66 -10.52
N PRO A 25 -18.21 -13.40 -11.02
CA PRO A 25 -17.70 -13.20 -12.37
C PRO A 25 -18.79 -13.57 -13.39
N SER A 26 -19.05 -12.67 -14.33
CA SER A 26 -19.96 -12.93 -15.45
C SER A 26 -19.43 -14.08 -16.32
N PHE A 27 -20.34 -14.74 -17.05
CA PHE A 27 -19.97 -15.83 -17.97
C PHE A 27 -18.91 -15.38 -18.99
N LEU A 28 -19.08 -14.19 -19.56
CA LEU A 28 -18.10 -13.59 -20.48
C LEU A 28 -16.71 -13.46 -19.85
N LYS A 29 -16.62 -13.00 -18.59
CA LYS A 29 -15.33 -12.91 -17.88
C LYS A 29 -14.68 -14.29 -17.75
N LYS A 30 -15.45 -15.31 -17.38
CA LYS A 30 -14.92 -16.68 -17.23
C LYS A 30 -14.33 -17.22 -18.53
N VAL A 31 -14.96 -16.95 -19.67
CA VAL A 31 -14.51 -17.39 -20.99
C VAL A 31 -13.32 -16.58 -21.50
N SER A 32 -13.28 -15.26 -21.28
CA SER A 32 -12.18 -14.40 -21.75
C SER A 32 -10.91 -14.49 -20.89
N SER A 33 -11.04 -14.88 -19.62
CA SER A 33 -9.93 -14.92 -18.66
C SER A 33 -8.72 -15.76 -19.12
N PRO A 34 -8.88 -17.01 -19.60
CA PRO A 34 -7.75 -17.82 -20.06
C PRO A 34 -6.95 -17.16 -21.20
N PHE A 35 -7.65 -16.57 -22.17
CA PHE A 35 -7.01 -15.85 -23.29
C PHE A 35 -6.23 -14.63 -22.80
N SER A 36 -6.82 -13.85 -21.88
CA SER A 36 -6.14 -12.70 -21.27
C SER A 36 -4.86 -13.12 -20.54
N LEU A 37 -4.91 -14.24 -19.80
CA LEU A 37 -3.75 -14.75 -19.07
C LEU A 37 -2.65 -15.23 -20.02
N LEU A 38 -3.01 -15.98 -21.07
CA LEU A 38 -2.04 -16.51 -22.02
C LEU A 38 -1.20 -15.40 -22.68
N TRP A 39 -1.84 -14.29 -23.04
CA TRP A 39 -1.13 -13.14 -23.62
C TRP A 39 -0.41 -12.28 -22.57
N LYS A 40 -1.07 -11.96 -21.44
CA LYS A 40 -0.51 -11.00 -20.48
C LYS A 40 0.60 -11.58 -19.61
N VAL A 41 0.64 -12.88 -19.35
CA VAL A 41 1.65 -13.47 -18.45
C VAL A 41 3.07 -13.36 -19.02
N PRO A 42 3.36 -13.76 -20.28
CA PRO A 42 4.68 -13.54 -20.87
C PRO A 42 5.10 -12.07 -20.89
N VAL A 43 4.16 -11.18 -21.23
CA VAL A 43 4.38 -9.73 -21.25
C VAL A 43 4.65 -9.19 -19.85
N LEU A 44 3.98 -9.70 -18.82
CA LEU A 44 4.20 -9.34 -17.42
C LEU A 44 5.62 -9.67 -16.99
N VAL A 45 6.09 -10.88 -17.28
CA VAL A 45 7.45 -11.31 -16.92
C VAL A 45 8.48 -10.41 -17.57
N LEU A 46 8.36 -10.15 -18.87
CA LEU A 46 9.25 -9.25 -19.61
C LEU A 46 9.22 -7.82 -19.03
N ALA A 47 8.03 -7.25 -18.87
CA ALA A 47 7.87 -5.90 -18.33
C ALA A 47 8.45 -5.76 -16.92
N PHE A 48 8.37 -6.82 -16.10
CA PHE A 48 8.92 -6.83 -14.75
C PHE A 48 10.44 -6.83 -14.75
N VAL A 49 11.07 -7.63 -15.61
CA VAL A 49 12.54 -7.67 -15.79
C VAL A 49 13.09 -6.31 -16.21
N PHE A 50 12.41 -5.63 -17.13
CA PHE A 50 12.80 -4.28 -17.56
C PHE A 50 12.38 -3.15 -16.60
N GLY A 51 11.71 -3.47 -15.47
CA GLY A 51 11.29 -2.47 -14.50
C GLY A 51 10.20 -1.52 -15.01
N LEU A 52 9.39 -1.93 -15.99
CA LEU A 52 8.32 -1.13 -16.61
C LEU A 52 7.05 -1.11 -15.74
N TYR A 53 7.19 -0.74 -14.47
CA TYR A 53 6.12 -0.84 -13.47
C TYR A 53 4.85 -0.06 -13.84
N LYS A 54 4.99 1.11 -14.48
CA LYS A 54 3.84 1.90 -14.94
C LYS A 54 3.04 1.17 -16.02
N PHE A 55 3.75 0.50 -16.95
CA PHE A 55 3.13 -0.31 -17.99
C PHE A 55 2.42 -1.52 -17.37
N ILE A 56 3.02 -2.17 -16.38
CA ILE A 56 2.39 -3.29 -15.67
C ILE A 56 1.08 -2.84 -15.01
N LEU A 57 1.10 -1.75 -14.25
CA LEU A 57 -0.09 -1.24 -13.56
C LEU A 57 -1.20 -0.86 -14.55
N ILE A 58 -0.88 -0.10 -15.59
CA ILE A 58 -1.90 0.44 -16.49
C ILE A 58 -2.36 -0.61 -17.52
N SER A 59 -1.42 -1.20 -18.25
CA SER A 59 -1.72 -2.05 -19.40
C SER A 59 -2.07 -3.49 -19.02
N LEU A 60 -1.44 -4.04 -17.96
CA LEU A 60 -1.61 -5.45 -17.60
C LEU A 60 -2.65 -5.64 -16.49
N TYR A 61 -2.50 -4.91 -15.38
CA TYR A 61 -3.39 -5.00 -14.21
C TYR A 61 -4.68 -4.18 -14.36
N GLY A 62 -4.81 -3.39 -15.43
CA GLY A 62 -6.05 -2.73 -15.79
C GLY A 62 -6.40 -1.54 -14.90
N PHE A 63 -5.41 -0.85 -14.33
CA PHE A 63 -5.62 0.47 -13.73
C PHE A 63 -5.70 1.54 -14.83
N ASN A 64 -6.73 2.37 -14.82
CA ASN A 64 -6.90 3.40 -15.84
C ASN A 64 -5.84 4.51 -15.71
N ASN A 65 -5.57 4.95 -14.48
CA ASN A 65 -4.68 6.05 -14.19
C ASN A 65 -4.07 5.96 -12.78
N ILE A 66 -2.92 6.63 -12.64
CA ILE A 66 -2.25 6.91 -11.36
C ILE A 66 -2.30 8.43 -11.16
N ASP A 67 -3.30 8.89 -10.43
CA ASP A 67 -3.55 10.31 -10.20
C ASP A 67 -2.73 10.79 -9.01
N LEU A 68 -1.61 11.48 -9.27
CA LEU A 68 -0.86 12.16 -8.23
C LEU A 68 -1.36 13.60 -8.07
N THR A 69 -1.74 13.94 -6.85
CA THR A 69 -2.15 15.28 -6.43
C THR A 69 -1.28 15.73 -5.27
N ILE A 70 -1.00 17.03 -5.20
CA ILE A 70 -0.20 17.63 -4.13
C ILE A 70 -1.08 18.64 -3.42
N ASP A 71 -1.00 18.66 -2.09
CA ASP A 71 -1.76 19.59 -1.28
C ASP A 71 -1.40 21.05 -1.62
N GLY A 72 -2.42 21.92 -1.66
CA GLY A 72 -2.26 23.32 -2.10
C GLY A 72 -2.01 23.54 -3.60
N VAL A 73 -1.84 22.50 -4.42
CA VAL A 73 -1.58 22.63 -5.87
C VAL A 73 -2.80 22.21 -6.69
N LYS A 74 -3.29 23.13 -7.54
CA LYS A 74 -4.38 22.83 -8.48
C LYS A 74 -3.98 21.73 -9.47
N LYS A 75 -4.88 20.76 -9.71
CA LYS A 75 -4.65 19.62 -10.62
C LYS A 75 -4.25 20.01 -12.04
N SER A 76 -4.66 21.19 -12.50
CA SER A 76 -4.31 21.71 -13.83
C SER A 76 -2.83 22.08 -13.98
N LYS A 77 -2.11 22.35 -12.88
CA LYS A 77 -0.70 22.74 -12.90
C LYS A 77 0.22 21.52 -12.97
N LEU A 78 0.16 20.79 -14.10
CA LEU A 78 0.88 19.52 -14.28
C LEU A 78 2.41 19.65 -14.14
N GLU A 79 3.00 20.74 -14.65
CA GLU A 79 4.45 20.95 -14.55
C GLU A 79 4.92 21.14 -13.11
N VAL A 80 4.14 21.85 -12.29
CA VAL A 80 4.39 22.00 -10.85
C VAL A 80 4.26 20.66 -10.15
N ILE A 81 3.27 19.84 -10.53
CA ILE A 81 3.11 18.51 -9.94
C ILE A 81 4.29 17.60 -10.29
N LYS A 82 4.77 17.64 -11.53
CA LYS A 82 5.96 16.88 -11.96
C LYS A 82 7.21 17.33 -11.20
N SER A 83 7.42 18.63 -11.00
CA SER A 83 8.58 19.15 -10.29
C SER A 83 8.57 18.83 -8.79
N LEU A 84 7.38 18.72 -8.19
CA LEU A 84 7.20 18.43 -6.77
C LEU A 84 7.03 16.93 -6.44
N ARG A 85 7.15 16.03 -7.43
CA ARG A 85 7.16 14.58 -7.19
C ARG A 85 8.18 14.16 -6.13
N PRO A 86 7.95 13.04 -5.42
CA PRO A 86 8.92 12.48 -4.48
C PRO A 86 10.31 12.34 -5.10
N ASP A 87 11.32 12.81 -4.37
CA ASP A 87 12.70 12.90 -4.83
C ASP A 87 13.69 12.34 -3.81
N LYS A 88 14.98 12.26 -4.17
CA LYS A 88 16.03 11.74 -3.30
C LYS A 88 16.18 12.57 -2.02
N GLY A 89 16.49 11.90 -0.92
CA GLY A 89 16.60 12.50 0.41
C GLY A 89 15.28 12.65 1.14
N GLN A 90 14.15 12.49 0.46
CA GLN A 90 12.83 12.62 1.07
C GLN A 90 12.40 11.30 1.72
N VAL A 91 11.77 11.41 2.89
CA VAL A 91 11.08 10.31 3.56
C VAL A 91 9.58 10.57 3.48
N ILE A 92 8.87 9.60 2.93
CA ILE A 92 7.44 9.68 2.64
C ILE A 92 6.73 8.59 3.44
N PHE A 93 5.90 8.99 4.40
CA PHE A 93 5.04 8.06 5.13
C PHE A 93 3.81 7.75 4.28
N THR A 94 3.49 6.48 4.09
CA THR A 94 2.36 6.04 3.26
C THR A 94 1.58 4.93 3.96
N ASN A 95 0.27 4.90 3.69
CA ASN A 95 -0.56 3.78 4.09
C ASN A 95 -0.26 2.53 3.24
N TYR A 96 -0.58 1.34 3.75
CA TYR A 96 -0.33 0.04 3.14
C TYR A 96 -1.66 -0.66 2.84
N VAL A 97 -1.87 -1.07 1.59
CA VAL A 97 -3.16 -1.49 1.07
C VAL A 97 -3.09 -2.73 0.18
N SER A 98 -2.04 -2.84 -0.65
CA SER A 98 -1.96 -3.88 -1.68
C SER A 98 -0.52 -4.30 -2.02
N PRO A 99 -0.32 -5.47 -2.66
CA PRO A 99 1.00 -5.95 -3.11
C PRO A 99 1.63 -5.06 -4.18
N VAL A 100 0.85 -4.21 -4.85
CA VAL A 100 1.32 -3.33 -5.92
C VAL A 100 1.70 -1.94 -5.43
N ASP A 101 1.54 -1.65 -4.14
CA ASP A 101 1.81 -0.31 -3.59
C ASP A 101 3.25 0.13 -3.81
N TYR A 102 4.23 -0.77 -3.66
CA TYR A 102 5.61 -0.40 -3.93
C TYR A 102 5.86 -0.07 -5.42
N MET A 103 5.17 -0.74 -6.34
CA MET A 103 5.21 -0.36 -7.76
C MET A 103 4.63 1.02 -7.99
N ILE A 104 3.53 1.35 -7.29
CA ILE A 104 2.90 2.69 -7.32
C ILE A 104 3.91 3.74 -6.84
N CYS A 105 4.56 3.51 -5.70
CA CYS A 105 5.59 4.39 -5.15
C CYS A 105 6.74 4.64 -6.14
N LYS A 106 7.22 3.57 -6.81
CA LYS A 106 8.24 3.71 -7.87
C LYS A 106 7.74 4.52 -9.06
N CYS A 107 6.46 4.41 -9.44
CA CYS A 107 5.89 5.16 -10.57
C CYS A 107 5.70 6.65 -10.29
N ILE A 108 5.42 7.04 -9.05
CA ILE A 108 5.22 8.44 -8.67
C ILE A 108 6.53 9.16 -8.32
N SER A 109 7.58 8.41 -7.98
CA SER A 109 8.92 8.93 -7.70
C SER A 109 9.60 9.47 -8.96
N LYS A 110 10.40 10.53 -8.82
CA LYS A 110 11.27 11.01 -9.91
C LYS A 110 12.40 10.05 -10.24
N SER A 111 12.86 9.29 -9.24
CA SER A 111 13.97 8.35 -9.35
C SER A 111 13.52 6.92 -9.00
N PRO A 112 12.79 6.21 -9.90
CA PRO A 112 12.26 4.87 -9.62
C PRO A 112 13.34 3.86 -9.20
N SER A 113 14.54 3.95 -9.77
CA SER A 113 15.69 3.07 -9.47
C SER A 113 16.30 3.32 -8.09
N SER A 114 16.18 4.54 -7.57
CA SER A 114 16.68 4.94 -6.25
C SER A 114 15.59 4.95 -5.18
N THR A 115 14.43 4.37 -5.48
CA THR A 115 13.33 4.28 -4.52
C THR A 115 13.58 3.16 -3.54
N LEU A 116 13.38 3.44 -2.25
CA LEU A 116 13.53 2.53 -1.13
C LEU A 116 12.15 2.31 -0.49
N CYS A 117 11.82 1.06 -0.17
CA CYS A 117 10.61 0.70 0.55
C CYS A 117 10.98 0.13 1.90
N LEU A 118 10.48 0.74 2.96
CA LEU A 118 10.67 0.32 4.34
C LEU A 118 9.31 -0.06 4.97
N ILE A 119 9.29 -1.19 5.66
CA ILE A 119 8.13 -1.63 6.45
C ILE A 119 8.63 -1.91 7.87
N PRO A 120 7.99 -1.33 8.90
CA PRO A 120 8.32 -1.63 10.28
C PRO A 120 7.74 -2.97 10.74
N ASP A 121 8.61 -3.82 11.23
CA ASP A 121 8.61 -4.33 12.60
C ASP A 121 7.41 -4.16 13.55
N THR A 122 6.88 -5.20 14.22
CA THR A 122 6.02 -5.02 15.41
C THR A 122 6.75 -4.38 16.61
N LYS A 123 8.08 -4.45 16.63
CA LYS A 123 8.95 -3.77 17.62
C LYS A 123 9.40 -2.38 17.16
N GLY A 124 9.13 -2.02 15.90
CA GLY A 124 9.53 -0.75 15.27
C GLY A 124 10.78 -0.84 14.40
N ASP A 125 11.43 -2.01 14.28
CA ASP A 125 12.59 -2.20 13.41
C ASP A 125 12.19 -2.10 11.92
N LEU A 126 12.97 -1.36 11.13
CA LEU A 126 12.68 -1.15 9.71
C LEU A 126 13.30 -2.24 8.84
N TYR A 127 12.52 -2.76 7.90
CA TYR A 127 12.98 -3.74 6.93
C TYR A 127 12.82 -3.23 5.50
N GLN A 128 13.88 -3.41 4.72
CA GLN A 128 13.92 -3.08 3.30
C GLN A 128 13.42 -4.25 2.45
N PHE A 129 12.64 -3.92 1.42
CA PHE A 129 12.12 -4.87 0.45
C PHE A 129 12.42 -4.47 -0.99
N THR A 130 12.72 -5.47 -1.83
CA THR A 130 12.58 -5.37 -3.29
C THR A 130 11.11 -5.47 -3.70
N VAL A 131 10.79 -5.13 -4.95
CA VAL A 131 9.40 -5.20 -5.45
C VAL A 131 8.84 -6.63 -5.32
N SER A 132 9.63 -7.65 -5.69
CA SER A 132 9.21 -9.05 -5.58
C SER A 132 9.04 -9.50 -4.13
N GLN A 133 9.96 -9.10 -3.23
CA GLN A 133 9.84 -9.45 -1.82
C GLN A 133 8.65 -8.76 -1.17
N PHE A 134 8.38 -7.48 -1.47
CA PHE A 134 7.21 -6.75 -1.00
C PHE A 134 5.92 -7.44 -1.44
N PHE A 135 5.84 -7.81 -2.73
CA PHE A 135 4.69 -8.50 -3.29
C PHE A 135 4.44 -9.84 -2.60
N SER A 136 5.49 -10.67 -2.48
CA SER A 136 5.43 -11.97 -1.81
C SER A 136 5.03 -11.83 -0.33
N LYS A 137 5.65 -10.89 0.40
CA LYS A 137 5.34 -10.59 1.80
C LYS A 137 3.88 -10.21 2.02
N THR A 138 3.32 -9.40 1.12
CA THR A 138 1.92 -8.96 1.22
C THR A 138 0.94 -10.14 1.08
N LEU A 139 1.29 -11.13 0.25
CA LEU A 139 0.41 -12.26 -0.10
C LEU A 139 0.67 -13.53 0.72
N SER A 140 1.85 -13.70 1.31
CA SER A 140 2.22 -14.94 2.00
C SER A 140 1.45 -15.20 3.29
N GLY A 141 0.79 -14.16 3.83
CA GLY A 141 0.14 -14.23 5.15
C GLY A 141 1.10 -14.42 6.31
N GLN A 142 2.40 -14.40 6.03
CA GLN A 142 3.42 -14.31 7.06
C GLN A 142 3.39 -12.88 7.58
N PHE A 143 2.95 -12.74 8.83
CA PHE A 143 3.00 -11.45 9.52
C PHE A 143 4.45 -11.06 9.87
N ASP A 144 5.35 -12.04 9.93
CA ASP A 144 6.79 -11.86 10.11
C ASP A 144 7.50 -11.35 8.85
N PHE A 145 8.68 -10.77 9.01
CA PHE A 145 9.40 -10.02 7.97
C PHE A 145 10.16 -10.90 6.96
N GLY A 146 10.25 -12.21 7.20
CA GLY A 146 10.73 -13.22 6.24
C GLY A 146 12.03 -12.79 5.54
N ASN A 147 11.96 -12.62 4.21
CA ASN A 147 13.07 -12.24 3.34
C ASN A 147 13.44 -10.74 3.35
N GLY A 148 12.79 -9.92 4.18
CA GLY A 148 13.15 -8.52 4.35
C GLY A 148 14.54 -8.38 4.97
N ILE A 149 15.31 -7.39 4.50
CA ILE A 149 16.63 -7.10 5.07
C ILE A 149 16.47 -6.00 6.10
N LYS A 150 16.90 -6.23 7.35
CA LYS A 150 16.87 -5.19 8.39
C LYS A 150 17.67 -3.97 7.90
N PHE A 151 17.04 -2.81 7.93
CA PHE A 151 17.61 -1.57 7.44
C PHE A 151 18.35 -0.86 8.57
N THR A 152 19.65 -0.64 8.40
CA THR A 152 20.51 0.01 9.39
C THR A 152 21.26 1.23 8.84
N ASP A 153 21.34 1.38 7.51
CA ASP A 153 22.08 2.46 6.86
C ASP A 153 21.22 3.71 6.63
N PHE A 154 20.90 4.41 7.71
CA PHE A 154 20.12 5.65 7.67
C PHE A 154 20.82 6.79 6.91
N LYS A 155 22.14 6.76 6.77
CA LYS A 155 22.88 7.78 5.99
C LYS A 155 22.56 7.70 4.51
N SER A 156 22.30 6.49 3.99
CA SER A 156 21.91 6.28 2.59
C SER A 156 20.61 6.96 2.20
N LEU A 157 19.74 7.32 3.16
CA LEU A 157 18.44 7.96 2.92
C LEU A 157 18.56 9.24 2.11
N LYS A 158 19.64 10.01 2.28
CA LYS A 158 19.91 11.24 1.51
C LYS A 158 20.01 11.00 -0.01
N SER A 159 20.40 9.79 -0.42
CA SER A 159 20.56 9.41 -1.83
C SER A 159 19.35 8.66 -2.41
N LYS A 160 18.35 8.34 -1.58
CA LYS A 160 17.20 7.49 -1.93
C LYS A 160 15.89 8.25 -1.76
N THR A 161 14.86 7.85 -2.50
CA THR A 161 13.48 8.29 -2.25
C THR A 161 12.80 7.23 -1.40
N THR A 162 12.56 7.52 -0.12
CA THR A 162 12.19 6.49 0.85
C THR A 162 10.71 6.53 1.16
N PHE A 163 10.02 5.42 0.92
CA PHE A 163 8.63 5.23 1.32
C PHE A 163 8.56 4.32 2.54
N VAL A 164 7.88 4.78 3.58
CA VAL A 164 7.70 4.06 4.85
C VAL A 164 6.24 3.67 4.99
N PHE A 165 5.96 2.37 4.92
CA PHE A 165 4.64 1.79 5.13
C PHE A 165 4.38 1.62 6.63
N PHE A 166 4.13 2.73 7.32
CA PHE A 166 4.15 2.81 8.79
C PHE A 166 3.13 1.89 9.51
N GLU A 167 2.10 1.45 8.81
CA GLU A 167 1.08 0.51 9.32
C GLU A 167 1.62 -0.92 9.54
N GLY A 168 2.75 -1.28 8.90
CA GLY A 168 3.36 -2.62 8.96
C GLY A 168 2.63 -3.72 8.18
N THR A 169 1.34 -3.54 7.92
CA THR A 169 0.50 -4.56 7.28
C THR A 169 -0.59 -3.92 6.42
N PRO A 170 -1.05 -4.56 5.33
CA PRO A 170 -2.05 -3.95 4.46
C PRO A 170 -3.43 -3.85 5.13
N SER A 171 -4.14 -2.76 4.86
CA SER A 171 -5.52 -2.51 5.29
C SER A 171 -6.48 -2.42 4.09
N ASN A 172 -7.78 -2.32 4.35
CA ASN A 172 -8.81 -2.24 3.30
C ASN A 172 -9.02 -0.82 2.76
N ASN A 173 -8.13 0.12 3.09
CA ASN A 173 -8.15 1.50 2.62
C ASN A 173 -9.40 2.33 3.02
N LYS A 174 -10.17 1.87 4.03
CA LYS A 174 -11.25 2.68 4.65
C LYS A 174 -10.75 3.59 5.76
N ALA A 175 -9.62 3.24 6.36
CA ALA A 175 -8.98 3.91 7.47
C ALA A 175 -7.47 3.60 7.45
N ILE A 176 -6.68 4.31 8.25
CA ILE A 176 -5.29 3.95 8.52
C ILE A 176 -5.19 3.17 9.84
N LEU A 177 -4.32 2.17 9.89
CA LEU A 177 -3.96 1.49 11.12
C LEU A 177 -3.11 2.41 12.02
N PRO A 178 -3.09 2.17 13.34
CA PRO A 178 -2.22 2.89 14.25
C PRO A 178 -0.75 2.72 13.87
N PHE A 179 0.06 3.72 14.21
CA PHE A 179 1.50 3.63 14.07
C PHE A 179 2.04 2.49 14.93
N ILE A 180 3.04 1.78 14.41
CA ILE A 180 3.73 0.82 15.25
C ILE A 180 4.52 1.54 16.33
N ALA A 181 4.41 1.03 17.56
CA ALA A 181 5.14 1.54 18.71
C ALA A 181 6.65 1.49 18.45
N ASN A 182 7.38 2.48 19.00
CA ASN A 182 8.84 2.57 18.91
C ASN A 182 9.40 2.60 17.48
N LEU A 183 8.60 2.94 16.48
CA LEU A 183 9.12 3.28 15.16
C LEU A 183 10.29 4.26 15.36
N GLU A 184 11.47 3.94 14.83
CA GLU A 184 12.68 4.76 14.91
C GLU A 184 12.52 6.06 14.07
N GLY A 185 11.45 6.80 14.33
CA GLY A 185 11.07 8.01 13.63
C GLY A 185 12.13 9.07 13.78
N SER A 186 12.83 9.14 14.92
CA SER A 186 13.94 10.07 15.12
C SER A 186 15.08 9.85 14.12
N LEU A 187 15.47 8.61 13.83
CA LEU A 187 16.54 8.30 12.89
C LEU A 187 16.12 8.56 11.43
N LEU A 188 14.88 8.21 11.08
CA LEU A 188 14.31 8.53 9.78
C LEU A 188 14.24 10.04 9.55
N VAL A 189 13.77 10.78 10.55
CA VAL A 189 13.55 12.22 10.49
C VAL A 189 14.86 12.99 10.43
N ASN A 190 15.83 12.64 11.27
CA ASN A 190 17.13 13.33 11.33
C ASN A 190 17.96 13.15 10.06
N ASN A 191 17.73 12.07 9.30
CA ASN A 191 18.45 11.79 8.06
C ASN A 191 17.67 12.17 6.79
N ALA A 192 16.42 12.60 6.93
CA ALA A 192 15.60 13.07 5.82
C ALA A 192 15.90 14.55 5.49
N THR A 193 15.92 14.89 4.21
CA THR A 193 15.96 16.29 3.77
C THR A 193 14.59 16.95 3.84
N LYS A 194 13.53 16.18 3.62
CA LYS A 194 12.14 16.62 3.71
C LYS A 194 11.24 15.45 4.08
N LEU A 195 10.23 15.73 4.91
CA LEU A 195 9.21 14.77 5.29
C LEU A 195 7.90 15.05 4.56
N ARG A 196 7.27 13.97 4.11
CA ARG A 196 6.03 14.02 3.35
C ARG A 196 5.10 12.88 3.76
N VAL A 197 3.83 13.05 3.48
CA VAL A 197 2.81 12.01 3.66
C VAL A 197 2.16 11.74 2.32
N LEU A 198 2.07 10.47 1.96
CA LEU A 198 1.34 9.99 0.79
C LEU A 198 0.11 9.22 1.24
N ALA A 199 -1.05 9.81 1.02
CA ALA A 199 -2.33 9.12 1.11
C ALA A 199 -2.62 8.40 -0.21
N LEU A 200 -2.45 7.08 -0.20
CA LEU A 200 -2.73 6.17 -1.33
C LEU A 200 -4.14 5.61 -1.19
N LYS A 201 -4.96 5.77 -2.23
CA LYS A 201 -6.29 5.21 -2.34
C LYS A 201 -6.44 4.36 -3.59
N VAL A 202 -6.83 3.10 -3.41
CA VAL A 202 -7.12 2.17 -4.51
C VAL A 202 -8.62 2.09 -4.68
N VAL A 203 -9.09 2.38 -5.90
CA VAL A 203 -10.51 2.33 -6.26
C VAL A 203 -10.69 1.30 -7.37
N PRO A 204 -11.66 0.37 -7.26
CA PRO A 204 -12.53 0.09 -6.12
C PRO A 204 -11.81 -0.64 -4.96
N LEU A 205 -12.39 -0.58 -3.75
CA LEU A 205 -11.82 -1.19 -2.53
C LEU A 205 -11.61 -2.71 -2.61
N LEU A 206 -12.26 -3.41 -3.54
CA LEU A 206 -12.06 -4.85 -3.76
C LEU A 206 -10.66 -5.22 -4.25
N LEU A 207 -9.90 -4.26 -4.79
CA LEU A 207 -8.52 -4.45 -5.22
C LEU A 207 -7.50 -4.34 -4.07
N THR A 208 -7.97 -3.97 -2.88
CA THR A 208 -7.15 -3.98 -1.67
C THR A 208 -6.97 -5.41 -1.16
N THR A 209 -5.87 -5.67 -0.46
CA THR A 209 -5.59 -6.99 0.12
C THR A 209 -5.42 -6.87 1.64
N PRO A 210 -6.50 -6.54 2.38
CA PRO A 210 -6.44 -6.48 3.83
C PRO A 210 -6.15 -7.85 4.43
N LEU A 211 -6.54 -8.94 3.74
CA LEU A 211 -6.16 -10.29 4.08
C LEU A 211 -5.24 -10.88 3.00
N PRO A 212 -4.33 -11.78 3.38
CA PRO A 212 -3.52 -12.55 2.44
C PRO A 212 -4.40 -13.31 1.44
N LEU A 213 -3.95 -13.35 0.19
CA LEU A 213 -4.59 -14.09 -0.89
C LEU A 213 -3.55 -15.01 -1.53
N SER A 214 -4.00 -16.11 -2.13
CA SER A 214 -3.08 -16.93 -2.93
C SER A 214 -2.55 -16.09 -4.09
N SER A 215 -1.25 -16.16 -4.36
CA SER A 215 -0.61 -15.43 -5.46
C SER A 215 -1.33 -15.67 -6.78
N TYR A 216 -1.73 -16.92 -7.04
CA TYR A 216 -2.53 -17.27 -8.22
C TYR A 216 -3.85 -16.51 -8.28
N SER A 217 -4.65 -16.50 -7.20
CA SER A 217 -5.94 -15.79 -7.19
C SER A 217 -5.78 -14.30 -7.42
N TYR A 218 -4.72 -13.70 -6.85
CA TYR A 218 -4.43 -12.28 -6.98
C TYR A 218 -3.99 -11.93 -8.41
N TYR A 219 -3.06 -12.69 -9.00
CA TYR A 219 -2.66 -12.50 -10.41
C TYR A 219 -3.83 -12.74 -11.37
N TYR A 220 -4.60 -13.81 -11.15
CA TYR A 220 -5.79 -14.08 -11.94
C TYR A 220 -6.75 -12.89 -11.90
N GLU A 221 -7.02 -12.34 -10.72
CA GLU A 221 -7.92 -11.20 -10.58
C GLU A 221 -7.40 -9.96 -11.31
N LEU A 222 -6.14 -9.57 -11.14
CA LEU A 222 -5.58 -8.38 -11.80
C LEU A 222 -5.45 -8.55 -13.32
N LEU A 223 -4.94 -9.68 -13.79
CA LEU A 223 -4.69 -9.89 -15.22
C LEU A 223 -5.98 -10.08 -16.02
N THR A 224 -7.05 -10.55 -15.38
CA THR A 224 -8.38 -10.67 -15.99
C THR A 224 -9.26 -9.44 -15.70
N ASN A 225 -8.76 -8.49 -14.92
CA ASN A 225 -9.46 -7.23 -14.67
C ASN A 225 -9.46 -6.38 -15.93
N SER A 226 -10.65 -6.04 -16.40
CA SER A 226 -10.85 -5.17 -17.57
C SER A 226 -11.71 -3.96 -17.22
N ASN A 227 -11.94 -3.70 -15.93
CA ASN A 227 -12.81 -2.61 -15.50
C ASN A 227 -12.09 -1.26 -15.66
N ARG A 228 -12.66 -0.37 -16.49
CA ARG A 228 -12.11 0.97 -16.73
C ARG A 228 -12.26 1.91 -15.54
N SER A 229 -13.04 1.55 -14.52
CA SER A 229 -13.21 2.38 -13.32
C SER A 229 -12.09 2.21 -12.29
N ASN A 230 -11.13 1.31 -12.53
CA ASN A 230 -10.03 1.09 -11.59
C ASN A 230 -9.07 2.29 -11.62
N ALA A 231 -8.81 2.90 -10.47
CA ALA A 231 -7.95 4.06 -10.37
C ALA A 231 -7.10 4.01 -9.11
N ILE A 232 -5.88 4.53 -9.22
CA ILE A 232 -4.99 4.76 -8.08
C ILE A 232 -4.94 6.26 -7.86
N LYS A 233 -5.37 6.70 -6.66
CA LYS A 233 -5.37 8.10 -6.26
C LYS A 233 -4.31 8.30 -5.19
N CYS A 234 -3.37 9.18 -5.46
CA CYS A 234 -2.25 9.50 -4.58
C CYS A 234 -2.35 10.99 -4.22
N LYS A 235 -2.46 11.31 -2.93
CA LYS A 235 -2.38 12.69 -2.45
C LYS A 235 -1.16 12.88 -1.55
N LEU A 236 -0.30 13.81 -1.94
CA LEU A 236 0.96 14.12 -1.25
C LEU A 236 0.80 15.38 -0.41
N TYR A 237 1.23 15.32 0.84
CA TYR A 237 1.27 16.43 1.78
C TYR A 237 2.70 16.68 2.21
N ASP A 238 3.08 17.95 2.30
CA ASP A 238 4.36 18.37 2.86
C ASP A 238 4.20 18.59 4.37
N ILE A 239 5.13 18.05 5.16
CA ILE A 239 5.21 18.35 6.60
C ILE A 239 6.22 19.50 6.74
N ASN A 240 5.72 20.68 7.07
CA ASN A 240 6.53 21.91 7.10
C ASN A 240 7.29 22.07 8.43
N ASP A 241 6.67 21.67 9.54
CA ASP A 241 7.29 21.72 10.87
C ASP A 241 7.58 20.30 11.35
N ILE A 242 8.86 20.01 11.61
CA ILE A 242 9.25 18.83 12.39
C ILE A 242 8.93 19.16 13.84
N SER A 243 7.65 19.15 14.18
CA SER A 243 7.16 19.42 15.52
C SER A 243 7.62 18.32 16.48
N LYS A 244 7.55 18.58 17.80
CA LYS A 244 7.79 17.53 18.82
C LYS A 244 6.85 16.33 18.70
N ASN A 245 5.77 16.42 17.90
CA ASN A 245 4.73 15.40 17.80
C ASN A 245 4.43 14.99 16.35
N ILE A 246 5.48 14.60 15.63
CA ILE A 246 5.45 14.24 14.21
C ILE A 246 4.38 13.20 13.83
N ASN A 247 4.09 12.25 14.72
CA ASN A 247 3.09 11.22 14.46
C ASN A 247 1.70 11.84 14.28
N ASN A 248 1.36 12.85 15.09
CA ASN A 248 0.09 13.56 14.97
C ASN A 248 -0.01 14.34 13.66
N ASP A 249 1.09 14.94 13.20
CA ASP A 249 1.09 15.67 11.93
C ASP A 249 0.94 14.73 10.74
N ILE A 250 1.52 13.52 10.82
CA ILE A 250 1.31 12.49 9.80
C ILE A 250 -0.15 12.02 9.80
N VAL A 251 -0.73 11.73 10.98
CA VAL A 251 -2.14 11.31 11.10
C VAL A 251 -3.07 12.37 10.52
N LYS A 252 -2.89 13.65 10.87
CA LYS A 252 -3.69 14.76 10.33
C LYS A 252 -3.64 14.84 8.80
N ALA A 253 -2.48 14.61 8.19
CA ALA A 253 -2.36 14.59 6.73
C ALA A 253 -3.22 13.48 6.09
N PHE A 254 -3.29 12.30 6.72
CA PHE A 254 -4.20 11.23 6.29
C PHE A 254 -5.68 11.60 6.51
N GLU A 255 -6.01 12.26 7.62
CA GLU A 255 -7.38 12.73 7.89
C GLU A 255 -7.86 13.73 6.84
N TYR A 256 -7.00 14.68 6.42
CA TYR A 256 -7.32 15.60 5.30
C TYR A 256 -7.55 14.87 3.98
N SER A 257 -7.01 13.66 3.82
CA SER A 257 -7.29 12.80 2.66
C SER A 257 -8.59 11.99 2.82
N GLY A 258 -9.25 12.06 3.97
CA GLY A 258 -10.40 11.24 4.34
C GLY A 258 -10.02 9.81 4.70
N LEU A 259 -8.90 9.61 5.38
CA LEU A 259 -8.49 8.33 5.98
C LEU A 259 -8.25 8.57 7.47
N TYR A 260 -9.23 8.22 8.30
CA TYR A 260 -9.13 8.37 9.74
C TYR A 260 -8.35 7.21 10.35
N GLN A 261 -7.68 7.46 11.47
CA GLN A 261 -7.00 6.41 12.22
C GLN A 261 -8.01 5.58 13.03
N VAL A 262 -7.88 4.26 12.98
CA VAL A 262 -8.62 3.36 13.88
C VAL A 262 -7.96 3.27 15.25
N GLY A 263 -8.70 2.80 16.25
CA GLY A 263 -8.21 2.67 17.62
C GLY A 263 -6.96 1.80 17.77
N PRO A 264 -6.27 1.93 18.92
CA PRO A 264 -4.96 1.32 19.17
C PRO A 264 -4.98 -0.21 19.20
N ASN A 265 -6.17 -0.82 19.32
CA ASN A 265 -6.33 -2.27 19.32
C ASN A 265 -6.26 -2.89 17.91
N MET A 266 -6.30 -2.08 16.85
CA MET A 266 -6.28 -2.55 15.46
C MET A 266 -4.86 -2.68 14.92
N ILE A 267 -4.03 -3.47 15.61
CA ILE A 267 -2.62 -3.71 15.28
C ILE A 267 -2.41 -5.03 14.51
N VAL A 268 -1.18 -5.28 14.09
CA VAL A 268 -0.76 -6.47 13.32
C VAL A 268 -1.13 -7.78 14.04
N GLU A 269 -0.99 -7.83 15.36
CA GLU A 269 -1.36 -8.98 16.19
C GLU A 269 -2.86 -9.26 16.13
N ASN A 270 -3.68 -8.21 16.17
CA ASN A 270 -5.12 -8.35 16.10
C ASN A 270 -5.57 -8.81 14.70
N LYS A 271 -4.87 -8.34 13.66
CA LYS A 271 -5.05 -8.81 12.29
C LYS A 271 -4.75 -10.31 12.14
N LYS A 272 -3.70 -10.82 12.78
CA LYS A 272 -3.37 -12.25 12.77
C LYS A 272 -4.51 -13.08 13.35
N LYS A 273 -5.04 -12.69 14.51
CA LYS A 273 -6.21 -13.35 15.13
C LYS A 273 -7.44 -13.28 14.22
N PHE A 274 -7.67 -12.14 13.57
CA PHE A 274 -8.78 -11.99 12.63
C PHE A 274 -8.63 -12.90 11.41
N TYR A 275 -7.41 -13.04 10.86
CA TYR A 275 -7.14 -13.91 9.72
C TYR A 275 -7.44 -15.39 10.04
N ASP A 276 -7.01 -15.86 11.22
CA ASP A 276 -7.29 -17.22 11.68
C ASP A 276 -8.80 -17.45 11.83
N TYR A 277 -9.51 -16.50 12.45
CA TYR A 277 -10.96 -16.53 12.58
C TYR A 277 -11.67 -16.56 11.21
N TYR A 278 -11.26 -15.67 10.30
CA TYR A 278 -11.87 -15.54 8.98
C TYR A 278 -11.67 -16.80 8.13
N THR A 279 -10.47 -17.38 8.15
CA THR A 279 -10.15 -18.61 7.40
C THR A 279 -10.96 -19.78 7.91
N ASN A 280 -11.05 -19.96 9.23
CA ASN A 280 -11.89 -20.99 9.84
C ASN A 280 -13.37 -20.82 9.49
N TYR A 281 -13.85 -19.57 9.43
CA TYR A 281 -15.22 -19.28 9.02
C TYR A 281 -15.50 -19.64 7.56
N GLN A 282 -14.58 -19.32 6.64
CA GLN A 282 -14.72 -19.67 5.22
C GLN A 282 -14.71 -21.18 5.00
N ASN A 283 -13.83 -21.90 5.70
CA ASN A 283 -13.74 -23.36 5.61
C ASN A 283 -15.00 -24.08 6.12
N ARG A 284 -15.76 -23.48 7.05
CA ARG A 284 -17.04 -24.05 7.52
C ARG A 284 -18.21 -23.77 6.58
N LYS A 285 -18.06 -22.83 5.64
CA LYS A 285 -19.12 -22.41 4.72
C LYS A 285 -19.06 -23.15 3.38
N ASN A 286 -17.87 -23.63 3.00
CA ASN A 286 -17.62 -24.46 1.82
C ASN A 286 -17.77 -25.93 2.18
#